data_AF-A0A941KK02-F1
#
_entry.id   AF-A0A941KK02-F1
#
_cell.length_a   1.000
_cell.length_b   1.000
_cell.length_c   1.000
_cell.angle_alpha   90.00
_cell.angle_beta   90.00
_cell.angle_gamma   90.00
#
_symmetry.space_group_name_H-M   'P 1'
#
loop_
_entity.id
_entity.type
_entity.pdbx_description
1 polymer ?
#
loop_
_entity_poly.entity_id
_entity_poly.type
_entity_poly.pdbx_seq_one_letter_code
_entity_poly.pdbx_strand_id
1 'polypeptide(L)'
;MSVSYKTAAAFAVIWGAFSLASAANAQESTYTQLNEETCESLYIHEEGSSTQIGSRCAGQDGWWLYRQADDHGEWTAYSQGDAMPEDLQYGGYTGNFGNYHTVVEWRRDDAGQAFATIHRYYSMDFGSGEPVRQSVLVVTALRPDGEPESCHVGYVMASQIEDANVQARLMADEMAPHIDCEGHRPFRIDAEIPSVYQLISLQH
;
A
#
# COMPACT_ATOMS: atom_id res chain seq x y z
N MET A 1 -45.79 72.57 12.90
CA MET A 1 -45.14 72.52 14.23
C MET A 1 -44.21 71.32 14.25
N SER A 2 -42.92 71.62 14.30
CA SER A 2 -41.78 70.70 14.34
C SER A 2 -41.57 70.14 15.75
N VAL A 3 -41.33 68.84 15.89
CA VAL A 3 -40.43 68.30 16.92
C VAL A 3 -39.69 67.08 16.37
N SER A 4 -38.38 67.11 16.50
CA SER A 4 -37.39 66.09 16.16
C SER A 4 -36.91 65.44 17.47
N TYR A 5 -36.74 64.11 17.49
CA TYR A 5 -35.88 63.45 18.47
C TYR A 5 -35.11 62.30 17.82
N LYS A 6 -33.87 62.15 18.29
CA LYS A 6 -32.74 61.49 17.66
C LYS A 6 -32.64 59.99 18.00
N THR A 7 -32.21 59.23 17.00
CA THR A 7 -31.29 58.06 17.04
C THR A 7 -31.42 56.99 18.13
N ALA A 8 -31.64 55.74 17.67
CA ALA A 8 -30.88 54.59 18.15
C ALA A 8 -30.59 53.68 16.95
N ALA A 9 -29.30 53.47 16.66
CA ALA A 9 -28.84 52.55 15.62
C ALA A 9 -28.89 51.11 16.15
N ALA A 10 -29.43 50.19 15.35
CA ALA A 10 -29.28 48.76 15.57
C ALA A 10 -28.67 48.13 14.31
N PHE A 11 -27.37 47.88 14.37
CA PHE A 11 -26.68 46.99 13.44
C PHE A 11 -27.04 45.54 13.80
N ALA A 12 -27.58 44.79 12.85
CA ALA A 12 -27.58 43.33 12.90
C ALA A 12 -27.18 42.80 11.53
N VAL A 13 -25.87 42.65 11.34
CA VAL A 13 -25.30 41.79 10.29
C VAL A 13 -25.25 40.39 10.88
N ILE A 14 -25.96 39.44 10.28
CA ILE A 14 -25.63 38.02 10.45
C ILE A 14 -25.47 37.45 9.05
N TRP A 15 -24.22 37.38 8.63
CA TRP A 15 -23.74 36.53 7.55
C TRP A 15 -24.03 35.07 7.94
N GLY A 16 -24.99 34.44 7.27
CA GLY A 16 -25.11 32.99 7.27
C GLY A 16 -24.05 32.43 6.33
N ALA A 17 -22.89 32.06 6.88
CA ALA A 17 -21.91 31.25 6.17
C ALA A 17 -22.53 29.87 5.90
N PHE A 18 -22.82 29.58 4.62
CA PHE A 18 -23.05 28.20 4.20
C PHE A 18 -21.71 27.48 4.27
N SER A 19 -21.53 26.66 5.31
CA SER A 19 -20.47 25.66 5.35
C SER A 19 -20.70 24.67 4.20
N LEU A 20 -19.87 24.74 3.17
CA LEU A 20 -19.67 23.60 2.28
C LEU A 20 -19.08 22.49 3.14
N ALA A 21 -19.88 21.48 3.48
CA ALA A 21 -19.35 20.24 3.98
C ALA A 21 -18.53 19.64 2.84
N SER A 22 -17.20 19.68 2.95
CA SER A 22 -16.34 18.86 2.11
C SER A 22 -16.64 17.42 2.50
N ALA A 23 -17.29 16.66 1.62
CA ALA A 23 -17.26 15.21 1.72
C ALA A 23 -15.80 14.83 1.51
N ALA A 24 -15.08 14.57 2.61
CA ALA A 24 -13.84 13.81 2.52
C ALA A 24 -14.27 12.41 2.06
N ASN A 25 -14.16 12.14 0.75
CA ASN A 25 -14.35 10.79 0.25
C ASN A 25 -13.22 9.95 0.86
N ALA A 26 -13.59 8.95 1.66
CA ALA A 26 -12.61 8.05 2.23
C ALA A 26 -12.07 7.16 1.09
N GLN A 27 -10.75 7.07 0.92
CA GLN A 27 -10.16 6.14 -0.03
C GLN A 27 -10.63 4.72 0.29
N GLU A 28 -11.15 4.02 -0.72
CA GLU A 28 -11.81 2.72 -0.55
C GLU A 28 -10.82 1.57 -0.69
N SER A 29 -10.99 0.52 0.12
CA SER A 29 -10.27 -0.74 -0.05
C SER A 29 -11.14 -1.73 -0.82
N THR A 30 -10.58 -2.30 -1.88
CA THR A 30 -11.12 -3.49 -2.53
C THR A 30 -10.14 -4.64 -2.39
N TYR A 31 -10.60 -5.87 -2.62
CA TYR A 31 -9.81 -7.07 -2.32
C TYR A 31 -9.80 -8.03 -3.49
N THR A 32 -8.63 -8.60 -3.77
CA THR A 32 -8.47 -9.72 -4.70
C THR A 32 -8.02 -10.94 -3.93
N GLN A 33 -8.73 -12.06 -4.10
CA GLN A 33 -8.34 -13.37 -3.61
C GLN A 33 -7.48 -14.05 -4.68
N LEU A 34 -6.26 -14.43 -4.32
CA LEU A 34 -5.35 -15.21 -5.16
C LEU A 34 -5.71 -16.69 -5.03
N ASN A 35 -6.12 -17.29 -6.14
CA ASN A 35 -6.49 -18.70 -6.29
C ASN A 35 -6.34 -19.15 -7.76
N GLU A 36 -6.70 -20.40 -8.06
CA GLU A 36 -6.63 -20.98 -9.41
C GLU A 36 -7.52 -20.30 -10.45
N GLU A 37 -8.56 -19.57 -10.04
CA GLU A 37 -9.44 -18.83 -10.95
C GLU A 37 -8.83 -17.47 -11.34
N THR A 38 -8.11 -16.84 -10.41
CA THR A 38 -7.46 -15.55 -10.66
C THR A 38 -6.04 -15.68 -11.17
N CYS A 39 -5.38 -16.82 -10.96
CA CYS A 39 -3.94 -16.98 -11.20
C CYS A 39 -3.64 -18.09 -12.21
N GLU A 40 -2.63 -17.86 -13.04
CA GLU A 40 -2.10 -18.85 -13.97
C GLU A 40 -0.57 -18.98 -13.84
N SER A 41 -0.09 -20.21 -14.06
CA SER A 41 1.35 -20.50 -14.08
C SER A 41 1.94 -20.05 -15.41
N LEU A 42 3.02 -19.28 -15.37
CA LEU A 42 3.78 -18.86 -16.54
C LEU A 42 4.90 -19.85 -16.85
N TYR A 43 5.60 -20.30 -15.81
CA TYR A 43 6.67 -21.28 -15.96
C TYR A 43 6.97 -21.99 -14.63
N ILE A 44 7.61 -23.15 -14.77
CA ILE A 44 8.24 -23.89 -13.68
C ILE A 44 9.64 -24.25 -14.17
N HIS A 45 10.66 -23.88 -13.41
CA HIS A 45 12.05 -24.18 -13.69
C HIS A 45 12.64 -24.99 -12.53
N GLU A 46 13.21 -26.15 -12.82
CA GLU A 46 13.84 -27.02 -11.83
C GLU A 46 15.35 -27.05 -12.06
N GLU A 47 16.12 -26.69 -11.03
CA GLU A 47 17.58 -26.76 -11.05
C GLU A 47 18.07 -27.49 -9.78
N GLY A 48 18.49 -28.74 -9.94
CA GLY A 48 18.95 -29.55 -8.82
C GLY A 48 17.84 -29.79 -7.81
N SER A 49 17.98 -29.22 -6.62
CA SER A 49 16.97 -29.28 -5.54
C SER A 49 16.13 -28.00 -5.40
N SER A 50 16.33 -27.00 -6.26
CA SER A 50 15.54 -25.77 -6.24
C SER A 50 14.52 -25.79 -7.38
N THR A 51 13.35 -25.22 -7.10
CA THR A 51 12.27 -25.03 -8.07
C THR A 51 11.87 -23.57 -8.05
N GLN A 52 12.01 -22.90 -9.18
CA GLN A 52 11.48 -21.57 -9.39
C GLN A 52 10.14 -21.65 -10.11
N ILE A 53 9.12 -20.96 -9.59
CA ILE A 53 7.78 -20.91 -10.17
C ILE A 53 7.44 -19.45 -10.47
N GLY A 54 7.12 -19.18 -11.73
CA GLY A 54 6.57 -17.89 -12.16
C GLY A 54 5.07 -18.01 -12.41
N SER A 55 4.29 -17.06 -11.92
CA SER A 55 2.85 -16.99 -12.15
C SER A 55 2.40 -15.53 -12.30
N ARG A 56 1.21 -15.34 -12.86
CA ARG A 56 0.52 -14.05 -12.80
C ARG A 56 -0.92 -14.23 -12.36
N CYS A 57 -1.46 -13.23 -11.69
CA CYS A 57 -2.82 -13.21 -11.20
C CYS A 57 -3.55 -11.95 -11.68
N ALA A 58 -4.79 -12.10 -12.12
CA ALA A 58 -5.67 -10.99 -12.45
C ALA A 58 -5.91 -10.12 -11.21
N GLY A 59 -5.51 -8.85 -11.31
CA GLY A 59 -5.73 -7.83 -10.29
C GLY A 59 -6.99 -7.01 -10.59
N GLN A 60 -6.95 -5.74 -10.21
CA GLN A 60 -8.02 -4.78 -10.49
C GLN A 60 -7.59 -3.75 -11.52
N ASP A 61 -8.55 -3.10 -12.18
CA ASP A 61 -8.29 -1.97 -13.10
C ASP A 61 -7.21 -2.26 -14.16
N GLY A 62 -7.20 -3.49 -14.70
CA GLY A 62 -6.25 -3.93 -15.73
C GLY A 62 -4.86 -4.32 -15.22
N TRP A 63 -4.61 -4.25 -13.91
CA TRP A 63 -3.35 -4.68 -13.32
C TRP A 63 -3.25 -6.20 -13.22
N TRP A 64 -2.08 -6.73 -13.54
CA TRP A 64 -1.62 -8.06 -13.20
C TRP A 64 -0.72 -8.01 -11.96
N LEU A 65 -0.87 -9.00 -11.08
CA LEU A 65 0.13 -9.32 -10.06
C LEU A 65 1.02 -10.45 -10.59
N TYR A 66 2.27 -10.13 -10.88
CA TYR A 66 3.31 -11.10 -11.21
C TYR A 66 3.98 -11.60 -9.95
N ARG A 67 4.20 -12.92 -9.88
CA ARG A 67 4.79 -13.60 -8.71
C ARG A 67 5.88 -14.55 -9.17
N GLN A 68 7.04 -14.45 -8.55
CA GLN A 68 8.09 -15.45 -8.67
C GLN A 68 8.36 -16.02 -7.28
N ALA A 69 8.37 -17.34 -7.16
CA ALA A 69 8.74 -18.01 -5.92
C ALA A 69 9.89 -18.97 -6.16
N ASP A 70 10.77 -19.10 -5.17
CA ASP A 70 11.76 -20.17 -5.06
C ASP A 70 11.81 -20.70 -3.61
N ASP A 71 12.80 -21.52 -3.28
CA ASP A 71 12.97 -22.08 -1.94
C ASP A 71 13.33 -21.04 -0.86
N HIS A 72 13.73 -19.82 -1.24
CA HIS A 72 14.08 -18.73 -0.33
C HIS A 72 12.96 -17.70 -0.14
N GLY A 73 11.99 -17.63 -1.04
CA GLY A 73 10.78 -16.84 -0.81
C GLY A 73 10.13 -16.39 -2.10
N GLU A 74 9.48 -15.23 -2.02
CA GLU A 74 8.63 -14.76 -3.10
C GLU A 74 8.87 -13.28 -3.44
N TRP A 75 8.89 -13.00 -4.74
CA TRP A 75 8.99 -11.67 -5.33
C TRP A 75 7.70 -11.34 -6.08
N THR A 76 7.33 -10.06 -6.07
CA THR A 76 6.14 -9.57 -6.74
C THR A 76 6.42 -8.32 -7.56
N ALA A 77 5.70 -8.17 -8.66
CA ALA A 77 5.56 -6.91 -9.37
C ALA A 77 4.10 -6.74 -9.79
N TYR A 78 3.64 -5.49 -9.86
CA TYR A 78 2.37 -5.15 -10.46
C TYR A 78 2.64 -4.47 -11.80
N SER A 79 1.96 -4.93 -12.86
CA SER A 79 2.08 -4.33 -14.19
C SER A 79 0.78 -4.42 -14.98
N GLN A 80 0.53 -3.47 -15.88
CA GLN A 80 -0.56 -3.55 -16.87
C GLN A 80 -0.12 -4.22 -18.18
N GLY A 81 1.18 -4.50 -18.34
CA GLY A 81 1.72 -5.28 -19.45
C GLY A 81 1.43 -6.77 -19.33
N ASP A 82 1.61 -7.51 -20.43
CA ASP A 82 1.37 -8.96 -20.49
C ASP A 82 2.61 -9.81 -20.17
N ALA A 83 3.80 -9.20 -20.10
CA ALA A 83 5.06 -9.90 -19.81
C ALA A 83 5.43 -9.79 -18.32
N MET A 84 6.12 -10.81 -17.81
CA MET A 84 6.73 -10.77 -16.48
C MET A 84 7.72 -9.59 -16.41
N PRO A 85 7.56 -8.64 -15.47
CA PRO A 85 8.52 -7.55 -15.29
C PRO A 85 9.88 -8.09 -14.84
N GLU A 86 10.98 -7.43 -15.22
CA GLU A 86 12.35 -7.84 -14.83
C GLU A 86 12.69 -7.41 -13.39
N ASP A 87 11.93 -6.48 -12.83
CA ASP A 87 12.16 -5.76 -11.59
C ASP A 87 11.26 -6.26 -10.45
N LEU A 88 11.00 -7.57 -10.37
CA LEU A 88 10.23 -8.11 -9.25
C LEU A 88 10.89 -7.80 -7.90
N GLN A 89 10.06 -7.41 -6.93
CA GLN A 89 10.52 -6.95 -5.62
C GLN A 89 10.30 -8.02 -4.56
N TYR A 90 11.36 -8.29 -3.80
CA TYR A 90 11.36 -9.32 -2.77
C TYR A 90 10.47 -8.94 -1.58
N GLY A 91 9.60 -9.84 -1.14
CA GLY A 91 8.73 -9.60 0.02
C GLY A 91 9.40 -9.80 1.38
N GLY A 92 10.48 -10.59 1.44
CA GLY A 92 11.14 -11.03 2.68
C GLY A 92 12.03 -9.98 3.36
N TYR A 93 11.48 -8.81 3.69
CA TYR A 93 12.24 -7.73 4.35
C TYR A 93 12.84 -8.15 5.71
N THR A 94 12.08 -8.87 6.53
CA THR A 94 12.52 -9.31 7.88
C THR A 94 12.96 -10.76 7.97
N GLY A 95 12.97 -11.50 6.86
CA GLY A 95 13.29 -12.92 6.90
C GLY A 95 13.02 -13.63 5.59
N ASN A 96 13.84 -14.65 5.35
CA ASN A 96 13.73 -15.54 4.21
C ASN A 96 12.67 -16.62 4.46
N PHE A 97 12.46 -17.51 3.50
CA PHE A 97 11.54 -18.65 3.59
C PHE A 97 10.10 -18.19 3.85
N GLY A 98 9.63 -17.29 3.01
CA GLY A 98 8.31 -16.66 3.17
C GLY A 98 7.49 -16.68 1.89
N ASN A 99 6.22 -16.33 2.05
CA ASN A 99 5.29 -16.22 0.93
C ASN A 99 4.31 -15.08 1.20
N TYR A 100 3.78 -14.51 0.13
CA TYR A 100 2.67 -13.59 0.21
C TYR A 100 1.36 -14.31 0.59
N HIS A 101 0.52 -13.62 1.35
CA HIS A 101 -0.82 -14.09 1.69
C HIS A 101 -1.70 -14.16 0.44
N THR A 102 -2.77 -14.94 0.47
CA THR A 102 -3.63 -15.09 -0.71
C THR A 102 -4.63 -13.95 -0.90
N VAL A 103 -4.50 -12.84 -0.16
CA VAL A 103 -5.38 -11.67 -0.30
C VAL A 103 -4.52 -10.43 -0.50
N VAL A 104 -4.80 -9.73 -1.59
CA VAL A 104 -4.26 -8.38 -1.89
C VAL A 104 -5.36 -7.37 -1.58
N GLU A 105 -5.03 -6.35 -0.81
CA GLU A 105 -5.87 -5.17 -0.65
C GLU A 105 -5.42 -4.11 -1.66
N TRP A 106 -6.37 -3.51 -2.37
CA TRP A 106 -6.15 -2.43 -3.34
C TRP A 106 -6.73 -1.14 -2.78
N ARG A 107 -5.95 -0.07 -2.83
CA ARG A 107 -6.39 1.28 -2.43
C ARG A 107 -6.79 2.03 -3.68
N ARG A 108 -8.00 2.60 -3.66
CA ARG A 108 -8.62 3.28 -4.80
C ARG A 108 -8.79 4.76 -4.53
N ASP A 109 -8.55 5.56 -5.55
CA ASP A 109 -8.81 7.00 -5.51
C ASP A 109 -10.29 7.32 -5.74
N ASP A 110 -10.64 8.61 -5.73
CA ASP A 110 -12.00 9.10 -5.92
C ASP A 110 -12.57 8.81 -7.32
N ALA A 111 -11.72 8.52 -8.31
CA ALA A 111 -12.13 8.09 -9.65
C ALA A 111 -12.35 6.56 -9.72
N GLY A 112 -12.04 5.84 -8.64
CA GLY A 112 -12.07 4.38 -8.59
C GLY A 112 -10.85 3.74 -9.23
N GLN A 113 -9.75 4.46 -9.45
CA GLN A 113 -8.53 3.86 -9.96
C GLN A 113 -7.68 3.36 -8.80
N ALA A 114 -7.23 2.10 -8.88
CA ALA A 114 -6.23 1.58 -7.95
C ALA A 114 -4.90 2.36 -8.10
N PHE A 115 -4.39 2.87 -6.98
CA PHE A 115 -3.13 3.64 -6.92
C PHE A 115 -2.06 3.01 -6.01
N ALA A 116 -2.46 2.09 -5.14
CA ALA A 116 -1.56 1.35 -4.27
C ALA A 116 -2.15 -0.03 -3.90
N THR A 117 -1.28 -0.94 -3.49
CA THR A 117 -1.67 -2.22 -2.90
C THR A 117 -1.06 -2.40 -1.52
N ILE A 118 -1.72 -3.22 -0.71
CA ILE A 118 -1.23 -3.68 0.58
C ILE A 118 -1.29 -5.21 0.53
N HIS A 119 -0.12 -5.85 0.63
CA HIS A 119 -0.02 -7.29 0.55
C HIS A 119 0.78 -7.83 1.74
N ARG A 120 0.16 -8.75 2.47
CA ARG A 120 0.79 -9.32 3.66
C ARG A 120 1.78 -10.40 3.25
N TYR A 121 3.03 -10.27 3.70
CA TYR A 121 4.05 -11.30 3.60
C TYR A 121 4.23 -12.00 4.94
N TYR A 122 4.35 -13.32 4.93
CA TYR A 122 4.73 -14.11 6.10
C TYR A 122 6.10 -14.73 5.87
N SER A 123 6.98 -14.64 6.85
CA SER A 123 8.30 -15.26 6.82
C SER A 123 8.68 -15.85 8.16
N MET A 124 9.83 -16.53 8.18
CA MET A 124 10.44 -17.04 9.40
C MET A 124 11.77 -16.31 9.61
N ASP A 125 11.94 -15.74 10.80
CA ASP A 125 13.20 -15.18 11.27
C ASP A 125 13.97 -16.27 12.02
N PHE A 126 15.17 -16.56 11.52
CA PHE A 126 16.11 -17.56 12.06
C PHE A 126 17.32 -16.88 12.71
N GLY A 127 17.10 -15.82 13.49
CA GLY A 127 18.13 -15.22 14.33
C GLY A 127 18.81 -16.21 15.30
N SER A 128 19.46 -15.72 16.37
CA SER A 128 20.26 -16.59 17.25
C SER A 128 19.45 -17.55 18.16
N GLY A 129 18.15 -17.72 17.92
CA GLY A 129 17.23 -18.46 18.78
C GLY A 129 16.24 -19.31 17.99
N GLU A 130 15.13 -19.67 18.65
CA GLU A 130 14.05 -20.40 18.00
C GLU A 130 13.45 -19.60 16.84
N PRO A 131 13.09 -20.25 15.71
CA PRO A 131 12.49 -19.57 14.58
C PRO A 131 11.22 -18.82 14.99
N VAL A 132 11.15 -17.52 14.65
CA VAL A 132 10.00 -16.67 14.97
C VAL A 132 9.26 -16.31 13.69
N ARG A 133 7.96 -16.55 13.66
CA ARG A 133 7.11 -16.15 12.53
C ARG A 133 6.97 -14.63 12.49
N GLN A 134 7.28 -14.05 11.34
CA GLN A 134 7.11 -12.63 11.07
C GLN A 134 5.92 -12.41 10.13
N SER A 135 5.27 -11.27 10.30
CA SER A 135 4.25 -10.76 9.39
C SER A 135 4.54 -9.31 9.07
N VAL A 136 4.63 -9.01 7.77
CA VAL A 136 4.88 -7.67 7.24
C VAL A 136 3.75 -7.32 6.28
N LEU A 137 3.21 -6.12 6.36
CA LEU A 137 2.37 -5.57 5.31
C LEU A 137 3.27 -4.76 4.39
N VAL A 138 3.39 -5.22 3.15
CA VAL A 138 4.12 -4.54 2.08
C VAL A 138 3.15 -3.59 1.40
N VAL A 139 3.49 -2.31 1.38
CA VAL A 139 2.72 -1.28 0.67
C VAL A 139 3.43 -0.98 -0.64
N THR A 140 2.73 -1.11 -1.75
CA THR A 140 3.27 -0.92 -3.10
C THR A 140 2.52 0.19 -3.81
N ALA A 141 3.25 1.12 -4.40
CA ALA A 141 2.70 2.15 -5.26
C ALA A 141 2.47 1.60 -6.68
N LEU A 142 1.39 2.02 -7.32
CA LEU A 142 1.08 1.72 -8.72
C LEU A 142 1.32 2.98 -9.56
N ARG A 143 2.09 2.84 -10.64
CA ARG A 143 2.44 3.90 -11.59
C ARG A 143 2.04 3.45 -12.98
N PRO A 144 0.78 3.68 -13.39
CA PRO A 144 0.43 3.58 -14.80
C PRO A 144 1.42 4.43 -15.60
N ASP A 145 1.99 3.87 -16.66
CA ASP A 145 3.00 4.50 -17.51
C ASP A 145 4.36 4.83 -16.83
N GLY A 146 4.60 4.31 -15.62
CA GLY A 146 5.87 4.45 -14.91
C GLY A 146 6.90 3.39 -15.32
N GLU A 147 8.17 3.71 -15.12
CA GLU A 147 9.29 2.78 -15.32
C GLU A 147 10.18 2.79 -14.07
N PRO A 148 9.94 1.91 -13.08
CA PRO A 148 9.00 0.79 -13.13
C PRO A 148 7.53 1.15 -12.84
N GLU A 149 6.60 0.30 -13.30
CA GLU A 149 5.15 0.48 -13.10
C GLU A 149 4.70 0.25 -11.65
N SER A 150 5.55 -0.35 -10.80
CA SER A 150 5.26 -0.49 -9.38
C SER A 150 6.51 -0.56 -8.50
N CYS A 151 6.42 -0.03 -7.28
CA CYS A 151 7.52 -0.07 -6.30
C CYS A 151 7.00 -0.15 -4.88
N HIS A 152 7.75 -0.81 -3.99
CA HIS A 152 7.47 -0.82 -2.56
C HIS A 152 7.59 0.60 -2.00
N VAL A 153 6.50 1.15 -1.49
CA VAL A 153 6.48 2.40 -0.71
C VAL A 153 7.14 2.17 0.64
N GLY A 154 6.80 1.07 1.29
CA GLY A 154 7.31 0.75 2.62
C GLY A 154 6.75 -0.54 3.21
N TYR A 155 7.26 -0.85 4.39
CA TYR A 155 7.00 -2.07 5.12
C TYR A 155 6.45 -1.75 6.51
N VAL A 156 5.32 -2.35 6.86
CA VAL A 156 4.73 -2.23 8.20
C VAL A 156 4.90 -3.56 8.94
N MET A 157 5.67 -3.55 10.02
CA MET A 157 6.00 -4.72 10.84
C MET A 157 4.81 -5.15 11.69
N ALA A 158 3.87 -5.89 11.08
CA ALA A 158 2.63 -6.28 11.73
C ALA A 158 2.82 -7.23 12.93
N SER A 159 3.95 -7.92 13.03
CA SER A 159 4.31 -8.67 14.25
C SER A 159 4.74 -7.78 15.42
N GLN A 160 4.97 -6.48 15.21
CA GLN A 160 5.54 -5.57 16.21
C GLN A 160 4.57 -4.48 16.69
N ILE A 161 3.48 -4.22 15.96
CA ILE A 161 2.51 -3.17 16.30
C ILE A 161 1.06 -3.66 16.15
N GLU A 162 0.15 -3.16 16.98
CA GLU A 162 -1.24 -3.65 17.06
C GLU A 162 -2.12 -3.17 15.89
N ASP A 163 -1.92 -1.93 15.42
CA ASP A 163 -2.75 -1.26 14.41
C ASP A 163 -2.13 -1.30 13.00
N ALA A 164 -1.31 -2.32 12.70
CA ALA A 164 -0.53 -2.43 11.47
C ALA A 164 -1.35 -2.23 10.18
N ASN A 165 -2.57 -2.76 10.10
CA ASN A 165 -3.43 -2.59 8.92
C ASN A 165 -3.83 -1.12 8.71
N VAL A 166 -4.08 -0.39 9.80
CA VAL A 166 -4.40 1.04 9.76
C VAL A 166 -3.18 1.81 9.27
N GLN A 167 -1.99 1.52 9.81
CA GLN A 167 -0.76 2.17 9.38
C GLN A 167 -0.40 1.86 7.92
N ALA A 168 -0.66 0.64 7.43
CA ALA A 168 -0.44 0.30 6.03
C ALA A 168 -1.37 1.07 5.09
N ARG A 169 -2.64 1.28 5.46
CA ARG A 169 -3.57 2.12 4.70
C ARG A 169 -3.15 3.58 4.72
N LEU A 170 -2.78 4.12 5.88
CA LEU A 170 -2.27 5.49 5.99
C LEU A 170 -1.00 5.67 5.15
N MET A 171 -0.08 4.70 5.15
CA MET A 171 1.12 4.74 4.31
C MET A 171 0.74 4.73 2.82
N ALA A 172 -0.21 3.89 2.43
CA ALA A 172 -0.70 3.88 1.07
C ALA A 172 -1.30 5.25 0.71
N ASP A 173 -2.25 5.74 1.49
CA ASP A 173 -3.04 6.94 1.18
C ASP A 173 -2.19 8.23 1.22
N GLU A 174 -1.31 8.37 2.21
CA GLU A 174 -0.54 9.61 2.45
C GLU A 174 0.80 9.64 1.71
N MET A 175 1.40 8.47 1.45
CA MET A 175 2.77 8.40 0.90
C MET A 175 2.77 7.89 -0.54
N ALA A 176 1.97 6.87 -0.86
CA ALA A 176 2.02 6.26 -2.19
C ALA A 176 1.74 7.26 -3.32
N PRO A 177 0.84 8.26 -3.25
CA PRO A 177 0.67 9.23 -4.34
C PRO A 177 1.90 10.09 -4.66
N HIS A 178 2.89 10.14 -3.76
CA HIS A 178 4.04 11.04 -3.85
C HIS A 178 5.37 10.34 -4.12
N ILE A 179 5.39 9.01 -4.24
CA ILE A 179 6.60 8.25 -4.52
C ILE A 179 6.95 8.29 -6.01
N ASP A 180 8.19 8.63 -6.34
CA ASP A 180 8.76 8.26 -7.62
C ASP A 180 9.43 6.90 -7.46
N CYS A 181 9.09 5.92 -8.28
CA CYS A 181 9.67 4.58 -8.13
C CYS A 181 11.16 4.55 -8.48
N GLU A 182 11.64 5.50 -9.29
CA GLU A 182 13.06 5.60 -9.61
C GLU A 182 13.87 6.02 -8.37
N GLY A 183 14.72 5.12 -7.87
CA GLY A 183 15.65 5.42 -6.77
C GLY A 183 15.01 5.54 -5.38
N HIS A 184 13.70 5.32 -5.25
CA HIS A 184 13.02 5.31 -3.95
C HIS A 184 13.52 4.18 -3.05
N ARG A 185 13.58 4.47 -1.76
CA ARG A 185 13.93 3.48 -0.73
C ARG A 185 12.72 3.27 0.18
N PRO A 186 12.26 2.02 0.34
CA PRO A 186 11.06 1.75 1.14
C PRO A 186 11.18 2.25 2.58
N PHE A 187 10.10 2.85 3.07
CA PHE A 187 9.97 3.24 4.47
C PHE A 187 9.71 2.05 5.39
N ARG A 188 9.82 2.29 6.70
CA ARG A 188 9.57 1.29 7.73
C ARG A 188 8.71 1.85 8.85
N ILE A 189 7.70 1.08 9.25
CA ILE A 189 6.89 1.26 10.45
C ILE A 189 7.05 0.03 11.33
N ASP A 190 7.39 0.23 12.59
CA ASP A 190 7.74 -0.84 13.54
C ASP A 190 7.56 -0.39 15.00
N ALA A 191 8.08 -1.14 15.97
CA ALA A 191 7.94 -0.78 17.38
C ALA A 191 8.63 0.55 17.78
N GLU A 192 9.63 1.01 17.03
CA GLU A 192 10.35 2.26 17.32
C GLU A 192 9.64 3.46 16.68
N ILE A 193 9.14 3.30 15.46
CA ILE A 193 8.34 4.29 14.74
C ILE A 193 6.98 3.64 14.40
N PRO A 194 6.05 3.56 15.35
CA PRO A 194 4.80 2.80 15.20
C PRO A 194 3.73 3.51 14.38
N SER A 195 3.96 4.72 13.88
CA SER A 195 2.96 5.44 13.08
C SER A 195 3.53 6.20 11.88
N VAL A 196 2.73 6.24 10.81
CA VAL A 196 3.04 6.99 9.58
C VAL A 196 3.21 8.48 9.86
N TYR A 197 2.37 9.07 10.72
CA TYR A 197 2.51 10.48 11.06
C TYR A 197 3.79 10.79 11.84
N GLN A 198 4.21 9.89 12.73
CA GLN A 198 5.52 10.02 13.38
C GLN A 198 6.63 9.93 12.35
N LEU A 199 6.59 8.96 11.43
CA LEU A 199 7.58 8.83 10.36
C LEU A 199 7.68 10.11 9.52
N ILE A 200 6.55 10.65 9.07
CA ILE A 200 6.49 11.90 8.28
C ILE A 200 7.10 13.06 9.07
N SER A 201 6.82 13.16 10.38
CA SER A 201 7.35 14.24 11.22
C SER A 201 8.88 14.22 11.38
N LEU A 202 9.54 13.08 11.15
CA LEU A 202 10.99 12.94 11.23
C LEU A 202 11.72 13.34 9.94
N GLN A 203 10.97 13.57 8.86
CA GLN A 203 11.50 13.95 7.54
C GLN A 203 11.51 15.46 7.32
N HIS A 204 10.96 16.23 8.26
CA HIS A 204 10.89 17.69 8.27
C HIS A 204 11.73 18.27 9.42
#